data_AF-A0A968MGA6-F1
#
_entry.id   AF-A0A968MGA6-F1
#
_cell.length_a   1.000
_cell.length_b   1.000
_cell.length_c   1.000
_cell.angle_alpha   90.00
_cell.angle_beta   90.00
_cell.angle_gamma   90.00
#
_symmetry.space_group_name_H-M   'P 1'
#
loop_
_entity.id
_entity.type
_entity.pdbx_description
1 polymer ?
#
loop_
_entity_poly.entity_id
_entity_poly.type
_entity_poly.pdbx_seq_one_letter_code
_entity_poly.pdbx_strand_id
1 'polypeptide(L)'
;MAVSPENHGNLVEMAEKTNAGYTLLSDTGHLIMDKYDVSFRVNQAYRFKVKVGLQIDLAGHNNQPEAVLPVPAVYVINREKKIVYRHFDVNYKERAPISEIIKNL
;
A
#
# COMPACT_ATOMS: atom_id res chain seq x y z
N MET A 1 9.04 0.72 -7.85
CA MET A 1 8.80 1.55 -6.65
C MET A 1 7.58 0.99 -5.95
N ALA A 2 7.58 0.93 -4.62
CA ALA A 2 6.40 0.64 -3.82
C ALA A 2 6.17 1.78 -2.82
N VAL A 3 4.90 2.04 -2.51
CA VAL A 3 4.47 3.12 -1.59
C VAL A 3 3.58 2.50 -0.53
N SER A 4 3.83 2.81 0.75
CA SER A 4 3.01 2.33 1.87
C SER A 4 2.92 3.41 2.97
N PRO A 5 1.92 3.36 3.86
CA PRO A 5 1.83 4.28 4.99
C PRO A 5 2.83 3.94 6.12
N GLU A 6 3.71 2.96 5.91
CA GLU A 6 4.69 2.54 6.92
C GLU A 6 5.73 3.64 7.15
N ASN A 7 6.17 3.76 8.40
CA ASN A 7 7.24 4.67 8.77
C ASN A 7 8.59 4.21 8.20
N HIS A 8 9.58 5.10 8.23
CA HIS A 8 10.91 4.81 7.67
C HIS A 8 11.60 3.59 8.30
N GLY A 9 11.49 3.40 9.62
CA GLY A 9 12.10 2.27 10.32
C GLY A 9 11.54 0.93 9.83
N ASN A 10 10.21 0.83 9.72
CA ASN A 10 9.54 -0.37 9.22
C ASN A 10 9.88 -0.64 7.75
N LEU A 11 10.01 0.41 6.93
CA LEU A 11 10.43 0.26 5.53
C LEU A 11 11.87 -0.27 5.41
N VAL A 12 12.80 0.16 6.28
CA VAL A 12 14.17 -0.34 6.29
C VAL A 12 14.18 -1.83 6.66
N GLU A 13 13.49 -2.21 7.73
CA GLU A 13 13.38 -3.61 8.15
C GLU A 13 12.76 -4.49 7.04
N MET A 14 11.74 -3.98 6.34
CA MET A 14 11.11 -4.68 5.23
C MET A 14 12.05 -4.77 4.01
N ALA A 15 12.82 -3.73 3.71
CA ALA A 15 13.82 -3.75 2.64
C ALA A 15 14.88 -4.84 2.88
N GLU A 16 15.38 -4.94 4.12
CA GLU A 16 16.36 -5.94 4.54
C GLU A 16 15.79 -7.35 4.45
N LYS A 17 14.57 -7.57 4.96
CA LYS A 17 13.91 -8.89 4.94
C LYS A 17 13.56 -9.38 3.54
N THR A 18 13.18 -8.48 2.63
CA THR A 18 12.71 -8.84 1.29
C THR A 18 13.79 -8.73 0.22
N ASN A 19 14.97 -8.20 0.57
CA ASN A 19 16.04 -7.86 -0.36
C ASN A 19 15.52 -6.99 -1.52
N ALA A 20 14.72 -5.97 -1.19
CA ALA A 20 14.00 -5.16 -2.16
C ALA A 20 14.96 -4.40 -3.10
N GLY A 21 14.99 -4.79 -4.38
CA GLY A 21 15.77 -4.12 -5.43
C GLY A 21 15.11 -2.87 -6.03
N TYR A 22 14.15 -2.27 -5.34
CA TYR A 22 13.36 -1.14 -5.84
C TYR A 22 13.11 -0.10 -4.75
N THR A 23 12.85 1.15 -5.15
CA THR A 23 12.56 2.23 -4.21
C THR A 23 11.31 1.95 -3.38
N LEU A 24 11.44 2.08 -2.06
CA LEU A 24 10.36 2.07 -1.09
C LEU A 24 10.10 3.51 -0.62
N LEU A 25 8.84 3.94 -0.66
CA LEU A 25 8.44 5.30 -0.29
C LEU A 25 7.45 5.26 0.87
N SER A 26 7.75 6.04 1.91
CA SER A 26 6.87 6.23 3.06
C SER A 26 5.83 7.31 2.76
N ASP A 27 4.55 6.95 2.88
CA ASP A 27 3.39 7.82 2.77
C ASP A 27 2.66 7.92 4.12
N THR A 28 3.41 8.18 5.19
CA THR A 28 2.83 8.34 6.54
C THR A 28 1.80 9.46 6.62
N GLY A 29 1.87 10.48 5.75
CA GLY A 29 0.88 11.56 5.68
C GLY A 29 -0.40 11.20 4.90
N HIS A 30 -0.49 9.98 4.36
CA HIS A 30 -1.56 9.51 3.47
C HIS A 30 -1.78 10.37 2.20
N LEU A 31 -0.80 11.21 1.83
CA LEU A 31 -0.95 12.17 0.74
C LEU A 31 -1.06 11.49 -0.62
N ILE A 32 -0.31 10.40 -0.82
CA ILE A 32 -0.30 9.66 -2.08
C ILE A 32 -1.52 8.75 -2.12
N MET A 33 -1.78 7.97 -1.07
CA MET A 33 -2.92 7.05 -1.05
C MET A 33 -4.27 7.78 -1.14
N ASP A 34 -4.42 8.96 -0.53
CA ASP A 34 -5.63 9.77 -0.69
C ASP A 34 -5.77 10.31 -2.11
N LYS A 35 -4.67 10.79 -2.72
CA LYS A 35 -4.70 11.33 -4.10
C LYS A 35 -4.98 10.27 -5.15
N TYR A 36 -4.59 9.03 -4.89
CA TYR A 36 -4.82 7.89 -5.79
C TYR A 36 -6.11 7.13 -5.45
N ASP A 37 -6.89 7.62 -4.48
CA ASP A 37 -8.17 7.05 -4.03
C ASP A 37 -8.05 5.58 -3.62
N VAL A 38 -6.96 5.23 -2.93
CA VAL A 38 -6.71 3.87 -2.42
C VAL A 38 -6.79 3.78 -0.89
N SER A 39 -7.19 4.85 -0.22
CA SER A 39 -7.34 4.90 1.23
C SER A 39 -8.60 4.18 1.70
N PHE A 40 -8.42 3.05 2.40
CA PHE A 40 -9.51 2.34 3.05
C PHE A 40 -9.55 2.60 4.55
N ARG A 41 -10.53 3.39 4.98
CA ARG A 41 -10.78 3.66 6.40
C ARG A 41 -11.50 2.47 7.01
N VAL A 42 -10.78 1.70 7.83
CA VAL A 42 -11.33 0.52 8.49
C VAL A 42 -12.26 0.91 9.63
N ASN A 43 -13.43 0.27 9.70
CA ASN A 43 -14.35 0.45 10.82
C ASN A 43 -13.78 -0.18 12.11
N GLN A 44 -14.38 0.16 13.27
CA GLN A 44 -13.91 -0.32 14.56
C GLN A 44 -13.88 -1.86 14.67
N ALA A 45 -14.88 -2.54 14.10
CA ALA A 45 -14.95 -3.99 14.11
C ALA A 45 -13.77 -4.64 13.36
N TYR A 46 -13.39 -4.08 12.21
CA TYR A 46 -12.24 -4.55 11.45
C TYR A 46 -10.91 -4.23 12.16
N ARG A 47 -10.77 -3.03 12.73
CA ARG A 47 -9.61 -2.68 13.57
C ARG A 47 -9.42 -3.68 14.71
N PHE A 48 -10.51 -4.04 15.41
CA PHE A 48 -10.47 -5.02 16.48
C PHE A 48 -10.06 -6.40 15.99
N LYS A 49 -10.61 -6.86 14.85
CA LYS A 49 -10.21 -8.14 14.23
C LYS A 49 -8.72 -8.17 13.88
N VAL A 50 -8.17 -7.10 13.32
CA VAL A 50 -6.74 -7.03 12.99
C VAL A 50 -5.89 -7.04 14.26
N LYS A 51 -6.26 -6.24 15.27
CA LYS A 51 -5.53 -6.18 16.53
C LYS A 51 -5.51 -7.52 17.28
N VAL A 52 -6.64 -8.23 17.32
CA VAL A 52 -6.74 -9.52 18.02
C VAL A 52 -6.18 -10.67 17.18
N GLY A 53 -6.50 -10.71 15.88
CA GLY A 53 -6.17 -11.84 15.01
C GLY A 53 -4.74 -11.81 14.46
N LEU A 54 -4.18 -10.62 14.23
CA LEU A 54 -2.81 -10.47 13.70
C LEU A 54 -1.84 -9.89 14.75
N GLN A 55 -2.32 -9.54 15.95
CA GLN A 55 -1.51 -8.87 16.99
C GLN A 55 -0.83 -7.57 16.51
N ILE A 56 -1.41 -6.92 15.49
CA ILE A 56 -0.92 -5.67 14.92
C ILE A 56 -1.81 -4.52 15.38
N ASP A 57 -1.24 -3.54 16.08
CA ASP A 57 -1.89 -2.26 16.28
C ASP A 57 -1.69 -1.40 15.04
N LEU A 58 -2.70 -1.33 14.16
CA LEU A 58 -2.60 -0.59 12.90
C LEU A 58 -2.28 0.90 13.10
N ALA A 59 -2.82 1.51 14.16
CA ALA A 59 -2.58 2.92 14.47
C ALA A 59 -1.15 3.12 14.97
N GLY A 60 -0.68 2.23 15.87
CA GLY A 60 0.71 2.25 16.35
C GLY A 60 1.74 1.92 15.26
N HIS A 61 1.46 0.92 14.43
CA HIS A 61 2.35 0.47 13.35
C HIS A 61 2.57 1.54 12.29
N ASN A 62 1.52 2.26 11.92
CA ASN A 62 1.60 3.35 10.95
C ASN A 62 1.91 4.70 11.61
N ASN A 63 1.98 4.74 12.95
CA ASN A 63 2.15 5.95 13.77
C ASN A 63 1.11 7.03 13.45
N GLN A 64 -0.16 6.63 13.33
CA GLN A 64 -1.29 7.46 12.91
C GLN A 64 -2.44 7.41 13.93
N PRO A 65 -3.20 8.51 14.11
CA PRO A 65 -4.39 8.51 14.96
C PRO A 65 -5.52 7.64 14.39
N GLU A 66 -5.53 7.43 13.08
CA GLU A 66 -6.49 6.58 12.39
C GLU A 66 -5.81 5.38 11.74
N ALA A 67 -6.32 4.17 12.00
CA ALA A 67 -6.03 3.02 11.16
C ALA A 67 -6.71 3.20 9.81
N VAL A 68 -5.88 3.46 8.80
CA VAL A 68 -6.20 3.48 7.38
C VAL A 68 -5.31 2.42 6.73
N LEU A 69 -5.89 1.61 5.84
CA LEU A 69 -5.15 0.63 5.06
C LEU A 69 -5.18 1.02 3.59
N PRO A 70 -4.07 0.92 2.86
CA PRO A 70 -4.10 1.08 1.42
C PRO A 70 -4.75 -0.17 0.80
N VAL A 71 -5.73 0.04 -0.08
CA VAL A 71 -6.17 -0.98 -1.01
C VAL A 71 -5.01 -1.26 -1.97
N PRO A 72 -4.56 -2.51 -2.16
CA PRO A 72 -3.47 -2.82 -3.08
C PRO A 72 -3.81 -2.36 -4.50
N ALA A 73 -2.89 -1.61 -5.10
CA ALA A 73 -3.05 -1.11 -6.45
C ALA A 73 -1.72 -1.17 -7.22
N VAL A 74 -1.81 -1.32 -8.54
CA VAL A 74 -0.66 -1.31 -9.45
C VAL A 74 -0.92 -0.27 -10.52
N TYR A 75 0.09 0.56 -10.80
CA TYR A 75 0.04 1.57 -11.84
C TYR A 75 1.26 1.42 -12.75
N VAL A 76 1.06 1.50 -14.06
CA VAL A 76 2.14 1.75 -15.02
C VAL A 76 2.00 3.19 -15.49
N ILE A 77 3.05 3.98 -15.25
CA ILE A 77 3.12 5.39 -15.59
C ILE A 77 4.21 5.56 -16.64
N ASN A 78 3.84 6.06 -17.83
CA ASN A 78 4.77 6.26 -18.92
C ASN A 78 5.64 7.52 -18.72
N ARG A 79 6.61 7.76 -19.61
CA ARG A 79 7.53 8.91 -19.53
C ARG A 79 6.84 10.28 -19.69
N GLU A 80 5.64 10.30 -20.28
CA GLU A 80 4.80 11.50 -20.37
C GLU A 80 3.95 11.74 -19.10
N LYS A 81 4.17 10.96 -18.03
CA LYS A 81 3.44 11.01 -16.77
C LYS A 81 1.96 10.63 -16.90
N LYS A 82 1.62 9.80 -17.89
CA LYS A 82 0.28 9.25 -18.06
C LYS A 82 0.20 7.84 -17.48
N ILE A 83 -0.89 7.56 -16.77
CA ILE A 83 -1.22 6.19 -16.35
C ILE A 83 -1.69 5.43 -17.58
N VAL A 84 -0.91 4.44 -18.03
CA VAL A 84 -1.22 3.59 -19.18
C VAL A 84 -1.82 2.25 -18.77
N TYR A 85 -1.66 1.87 -17.50
CA TYR A 85 -2.34 0.72 -16.90
C TYR A 85 -2.61 0.98 -15.42
N ARG A 86 -3.74 0.45 -14.94
CA ARG A 86 -4.11 0.46 -13.53
C ARG A 86 -4.80 -0.85 -13.18
N HIS A 87 -4.39 -1.44 -12.06
CA HIS A 87 -5.16 -2.44 -11.32
C HIS A 87 -5.53 -1.88 -9.95
N PHE A 88 -6.82 -1.88 -9.62
CA PHE A 88 -7.36 -1.51 -8.33
C PHE A 88 -8.58 -2.37 -8.04
N ASP A 89 -8.55 -3.13 -6.96
CA ASP A 89 -9.67 -3.97 -6.53
C ASP A 89 -9.84 -3.90 -5.02
N VAL A 90 -11.04 -3.55 -4.57
CA VAL A 90 -11.41 -3.51 -3.15
C VAL A 90 -11.32 -4.89 -2.50
N ASN A 91 -11.54 -5.96 -3.27
CA ASN A 91 -11.18 -7.30 -2.86
C ASN A 91 -9.65 -7.44 -2.97
N TYR A 92 -8.97 -7.14 -1.86
CA TYR A 92 -7.53 -7.25 -1.73
C TYR A 92 -6.97 -8.67 -1.96
N LYS A 93 -7.77 -9.69 -2.30
CA LYS A 93 -7.26 -10.98 -2.76
C LYS A 93 -7.04 -11.02 -4.27
N GLU A 94 -7.76 -10.19 -5.02
CA GLU A 94 -7.54 -10.02 -6.45
C GLU A 94 -6.25 -9.23 -6.67
N ARG A 95 -5.38 -9.76 -7.53
CA ARG A 95 -4.05 -9.21 -7.82
C ARG A 95 -3.89 -9.02 -9.31
N ALA A 96 -3.19 -7.95 -9.69
CA ALA A 96 -2.81 -7.71 -11.08
C ALA A 96 -2.00 -8.91 -11.61
N PRO A 97 -2.42 -9.55 -12.72
CA PRO A 97 -1.62 -10.58 -13.36
C PRO A 97 -0.32 -9.97 -13.90
N ILE A 98 0.83 -10.59 -13.63
CA ILE A 98 2.14 -10.09 -14.11
C ILE A 98 2.14 -9.92 -15.63
N SER A 99 1.50 -10.83 -16.36
CA SER A 99 1.38 -10.76 -17.82
C SER A 99 0.64 -9.52 -18.31
N GLU A 100 -0.32 -8.99 -17.54
CA GLU A 100 -1.00 -7.76 -17.90
C GLU A 100 -0.11 -6.54 -17.68
N ILE A 101 0.61 -6.51 -16.56
CA ILE A 101 1.55 -5.43 -16.25
C ILE A 101 2.60 -5.33 -17.37
N ILE A 102 3.21 -6.47 -17.75
CA ILE A 102 4.26 -6.52 -18.77
C ILE A 102 3.78 -6.03 -20.15
N LYS A 103 2.53 -6.34 -20.52
CA LYS A 103 1.95 -5.89 -21.81
C LYS A 103 1.78 -4.37 -21.92
N ASN A 104 1.82 -3.65 -20.81
CA ASN A 104 1.57 -2.22 -20.74
C ASN A 104 2.82 -1.40 -20.36
N LEU A 105 4.02 -2.01 -20.36
CA LEU A 105 5.29 -1.32 -20.11
C LEU A 105 5.73 -0.42 -21.28
#